data_AF-A0A965U1D3-F1
#
_entry.id   AF-A0A965U1D3-F1
#
_cell.length_a   1.000
_cell.length_b   1.000
_cell.length_c   1.000
_cell.angle_alpha   90.00
_cell.angle_beta   90.00
_cell.angle_gamma   90.00
#
_symmetry.space_group_name_H-M   'P 1'
#
loop_
_entity.id
_entity.type
_entity.pdbx_description
1 polymer ?
#
loop_
_entity_poly.entity_id
_entity_poly.type
_entity_poly.pdbx_seq_one_letter_code
_entity_poly.pdbx_strand_id
1 'polypeptide(L)'
;MGYVVGIDIGGSTTKIIGMHGDTLAQPVKVKASDPITSAYGAFGRFLTENDLRLEDVRQVMFTGVGSSFIKQELYGIRSEKVDEFLAIGRGGKYLTGIDRCVVLSMGTGTALVGVDGD
;
A
#
# COMPACT_ATOMS: atom_id res chain seq x y z
N MET A 1 -6.06 -17.09 -8.80
CA MET A 1 -5.07 -16.22 -8.14
C MET A 1 -5.35 -14.80 -8.62
N GLY A 2 -5.36 -13.81 -7.71
CA GLY A 2 -5.65 -12.41 -8.04
C GLY A 2 -4.65 -11.48 -7.35
N TYR A 3 -4.72 -10.20 -7.66
CA TYR A 3 -3.83 -9.17 -7.12
C TYR A 3 -3.97 -9.06 -5.60
N VAL A 4 -2.83 -8.96 -4.92
CA VAL A 4 -2.76 -8.40 -3.57
C VAL A 4 -2.48 -6.92 -3.71
N VAL A 5 -3.37 -6.09 -3.19
CA VAL A 5 -3.28 -4.63 -3.31
C VAL A 5 -2.82 -4.04 -1.99
N GLY A 6 -1.71 -3.31 -2.00
CA GLY A 6 -1.22 -2.54 -0.86
C GLY A 6 -1.66 -1.09 -0.95
N ILE A 7 -2.18 -0.53 0.14
CA ILE A 7 -2.64 0.86 0.25
C ILE A 7 -1.96 1.53 1.45
N ASP A 8 -1.05 2.46 1.18
CA ASP A 8 -0.48 3.36 2.18
C ASP A 8 -1.34 4.62 2.29
N ILE A 9 -2.07 4.75 3.40
CA ILE A 9 -2.92 5.90 3.70
C ILE A 9 -2.14 6.84 4.63
N GLY A 10 -1.36 7.74 4.04
CA GLY A 10 -0.65 8.79 4.79
C GLY A 10 -1.55 9.97 5.17
N GLY A 11 -0.98 10.94 5.90
CA GLY A 11 -1.72 12.14 6.33
C GLY A 11 -2.08 13.14 5.23
N SER A 12 -1.40 13.09 4.07
CA SER A 12 -1.66 14.03 2.96
C SER A 12 -1.88 13.34 1.61
N THR A 13 -1.49 12.07 1.50
CA THR A 13 -1.51 11.33 0.24
C THR A 13 -1.74 9.86 0.52
N THR A 14 -2.60 9.24 -0.27
CA THR A 14 -2.73 7.79 -0.34
C THR A 14 -2.00 7.28 -1.57
N LYS A 15 -1.24 6.19 -1.41
CA LYS A 15 -0.59 5.49 -2.51
C LYS A 15 -1.08 4.05 -2.53
N ILE A 16 -1.21 3.50 -3.71
CA ILE A 16 -1.76 2.17 -3.92
C ILE A 16 -0.95 1.47 -5.01
N ILE A 17 -0.70 0.19 -4.82
CA ILE A 17 -0.02 -0.67 -5.79
C ILE A 17 -0.59 -2.09 -5.68
N GLY A 18 -0.59 -2.84 -6.78
CA GLY A 18 -1.00 -4.24 -6.80
C GLY A 18 0.17 -5.15 -7.18
N MET A 19 0.18 -6.35 -6.61
CA MET A 19 1.13 -7.40 -6.94
C MET A 19 0.39 -8.69 -7.29
N HIS A 20 0.74 -9.29 -8.43
CA HIS A 20 0.24 -10.58 -8.88
C HIS A 20 1.42 -11.52 -9.18
N GLY A 21 1.68 -12.46 -8.27
CA GLY A 21 2.95 -13.19 -8.29
C GLY A 21 4.10 -12.20 -8.05
N ASP A 22 5.06 -12.17 -8.95
CA ASP A 22 6.19 -11.22 -8.91
C ASP A 22 5.95 -9.97 -9.79
N THR A 23 4.78 -9.88 -10.45
CA THR A 23 4.44 -8.76 -11.34
C THR A 23 3.78 -7.63 -10.55
N LEU A 24 4.33 -6.43 -10.69
CA LEU A 24 3.74 -5.21 -10.14
C LEU A 24 2.84 -4.52 -11.16
N ALA A 25 1.66 -4.10 -10.70
CA ALA A 25 0.79 -3.16 -11.39
C ALA A 25 1.34 -1.73 -11.27
N GLN A 26 0.85 -0.83 -12.11
CA GLN A 26 1.24 0.58 -12.03
C GLN A 26 0.74 1.21 -10.72
N PRO A 27 1.63 1.85 -9.96
CA PRO A 27 1.25 2.49 -8.71
C PRO A 27 0.43 3.75 -8.98
N VAL A 28 -0.58 3.99 -8.15
CA VAL A 28 -1.42 5.20 -8.21
C VAL A 28 -1.26 6.01 -6.94
N LYS A 29 -1.34 7.33 -7.08
CA LYS A 29 -1.28 8.29 -5.97
C LYS A 29 -2.49 9.21 -6.00
N VAL A 30 -3.16 9.34 -4.86
CA VAL A 30 -4.31 10.21 -4.65
C VAL A 30 -4.04 11.17 -3.50
N LYS A 31 -4.58 12.39 -3.62
CA LYS A 31 -4.61 13.39 -2.56
C LYS A 31 -6.06 13.58 -2.12
N ALA A 32 -6.33 13.41 -0.83
CA ALA A 32 -7.59 13.77 -0.21
C ALA A 32 -7.36 14.10 1.26
N SER A 33 -8.23 14.94 1.82
CA SER A 33 -8.19 15.34 3.23
C SER A 33 -8.75 14.27 4.19
N ASP A 34 -9.69 13.45 3.71
CA ASP A 34 -10.31 12.38 4.47
C ASP A 34 -9.68 11.01 4.14
N PRO A 35 -9.09 10.28 5.11
CA PRO A 35 -8.44 8.99 4.90
C PRO A 35 -9.34 7.93 4.27
N ILE A 36 -10.63 7.92 4.63
CA ILE A 36 -11.60 6.95 4.10
C ILE A 36 -11.83 7.24 2.63
N THR A 37 -12.27 8.44 2.29
CA THR A 37 -12.49 8.87 0.90
C THR A 37 -11.24 8.65 0.04
N SER A 38 -10.06 8.94 0.59
CA SER A 38 -8.79 8.73 -0.09
C SER A 38 -8.54 7.26 -0.44
N ALA A 39 -8.81 6.33 0.48
CA ALA A 39 -8.63 4.90 0.24
C ALA A 39 -9.58 4.36 -0.84
N TYR A 40 -10.87 4.70 -0.76
CA TYR A 40 -11.86 4.26 -1.75
C TYR A 40 -11.59 4.88 -3.12
N GLY A 41 -11.25 6.17 -3.17
CA GLY A 41 -10.89 6.86 -4.41
C GLY A 41 -9.60 6.32 -5.04
N ALA A 42 -8.59 6.06 -4.22
CA ALA A 42 -7.34 5.43 -4.69
C ALA A 42 -7.59 4.04 -5.26
N PHE A 43 -8.42 3.23 -4.61
CA PHE A 43 -8.76 1.89 -5.08
C PHE A 43 -9.50 1.90 -6.42
N GLY A 44 -10.56 2.72 -6.53
CA GLY A 44 -11.29 2.85 -7.81
C GLY A 44 -10.40 3.34 -8.93
N ARG A 45 -9.53 4.33 -8.66
CA ARG A 45 -8.58 4.85 -9.65
C ARG A 45 -7.54 3.81 -10.05
N PHE A 46 -7.03 3.02 -9.10
CA PHE A 46 -6.07 1.94 -9.36
C PHE A 46 -6.65 0.89 -10.31
N LEU A 47 -7.91 0.48 -10.09
CA LEU A 47 -8.59 -0.45 -10.98
C LEU A 47 -8.69 0.10 -12.41
N THR A 48 -9.17 1.34 -12.55
CA THR A 48 -9.31 1.99 -13.86
C THR A 48 -7.98 2.15 -14.60
N GLU A 49 -6.93 2.62 -13.92
CA GLU A 49 -5.63 2.88 -14.56
C GLU A 49 -4.86 1.60 -14.93
N ASN A 50 -5.19 0.46 -14.30
CA ASN A 50 -4.58 -0.84 -14.59
C ASN A 50 -5.50 -1.79 -15.38
N ASP A 51 -6.65 -1.32 -15.86
CA ASP A 51 -7.67 -2.12 -16.55
C ASP A 51 -8.07 -3.40 -15.78
N LEU A 52 -8.26 -3.24 -14.46
CA LEU A 52 -8.64 -4.30 -13.54
C LEU A 52 -10.09 -4.15 -13.08
N ARG A 53 -10.71 -5.29 -12.77
CA ARG A 53 -12.04 -5.37 -12.15
C ARG A 53 -11.89 -5.76 -10.68
N LEU A 54 -12.97 -5.57 -9.92
CA LEU A 54 -13.01 -5.93 -8.49
C LEU A 54 -12.63 -7.39 -8.24
N GLU A 55 -13.12 -8.30 -9.10
CA GLU A 55 -12.86 -9.74 -9.02
C GLU A 55 -11.40 -10.14 -9.28
N ASP A 56 -10.61 -9.24 -9.90
CA ASP A 56 -9.18 -9.47 -10.14
C ASP A 56 -8.34 -9.21 -8.87
N VAL A 57 -8.91 -8.60 -7.83
CA VAL A 57 -8.26 -8.32 -6.55
C VAL A 57 -8.68 -9.35 -5.50
N ARG A 58 -7.72 -10.10 -4.96
CA ARG A 58 -7.99 -11.14 -3.95
C ARG A 58 -7.94 -10.65 -2.51
N GLN A 59 -7.15 -9.61 -2.25
CA GLN A 59 -6.85 -9.14 -0.90
C GLN A 59 -6.36 -7.69 -0.93
N VAL A 60 -6.75 -6.93 0.09
CA VAL A 60 -6.28 -5.56 0.30
C VAL A 60 -5.49 -5.49 1.61
N MET A 61 -4.32 -4.87 1.57
CA MET A 61 -3.42 -4.66 2.69
C MET A 61 -3.31 -3.16 2.95
N PHE A 62 -3.62 -2.71 4.15
CA PHE A 62 -3.60 -1.31 4.54
C PHE A 62 -2.41 -0.99 5.44
N THR A 63 -1.76 0.14 5.21
CA THR A 63 -0.75 0.69 6.11
C THR A 63 -0.82 2.21 6.17
N GLY A 64 0.09 2.83 6.91
CA GLY A 64 0.11 4.25 7.18
C GLY A 64 -0.88 4.65 8.27
N VAL A 65 -0.67 5.83 8.85
CA VAL A 65 -1.49 6.37 9.96
C VAL A 65 -3.00 6.39 9.67
N GLY A 66 -3.37 6.60 8.41
CA GLY A 66 -4.76 6.64 7.95
C GLY A 66 -5.45 5.28 7.91
N SER A 67 -4.70 4.17 7.94
CA SER A 67 -5.29 2.82 7.98
C SER A 67 -6.10 2.56 9.26
N SER A 68 -5.82 3.29 10.34
CA SER A 68 -6.55 3.20 11.61
C SER A 68 -8.05 3.55 11.47
N PHE A 69 -8.39 4.42 10.51
CA PHE A 69 -9.76 4.85 10.20
C PHE A 69 -10.56 3.82 9.40
N ILE A 70 -9.88 2.88 8.73
CA ILE A 70 -10.56 1.78 8.01
C ILE A 70 -11.01 0.73 9.02
N LYS A 71 -12.33 0.55 9.15
CA LYS A 71 -12.95 -0.37 10.13
C LYS A 71 -13.55 -1.63 9.52
N GLN A 72 -13.69 -1.65 8.20
CA GLN A 72 -14.37 -2.72 7.46
C GLN A 72 -13.58 -3.05 6.21
N GLU A 73 -13.93 -4.18 5.62
CA GLU A 73 -13.41 -4.62 4.33
C GLU A 73 -13.75 -3.63 3.22
N LEU A 74 -12.81 -3.44 2.29
CA LEU A 74 -13.00 -2.58 1.14
C LEU A 74 -13.74 -3.36 0.04
N TYR A 75 -14.96 -2.94 -0.29
CA TYR A 75 -15.82 -3.60 -1.29
C TYR A 75 -16.08 -5.09 -1.02
N GLY A 76 -16.06 -5.53 0.25
CA GLY A 76 -16.22 -6.94 0.63
C GLY A 76 -15.01 -7.82 0.28
N ILE A 77 -13.86 -7.22 -0.03
CA ILE A 77 -12.61 -7.92 -0.29
C ILE A 77 -11.86 -8.07 1.04
N ARG A 78 -11.38 -9.30 1.31
CA ARG A 78 -10.56 -9.60 2.50
C ARG A 78 -9.49 -8.53 2.69
N SER A 79 -9.50 -7.92 3.87
CA SER A 79 -8.70 -6.74 4.17
C SER A 79 -7.91 -6.91 5.46
N GLU A 80 -6.63 -6.57 5.46
CA GLU A 80 -5.77 -6.66 6.64
C GLU A 80 -4.93 -5.39 6.81
N LYS A 81 -4.53 -5.08 8.04
CA LYS A 81 -3.61 -3.98 8.34
C LYS A 81 -2.21 -4.54 8.54
N VAL A 82 -1.22 -3.86 7.98
CA VAL A 82 0.19 -4.21 8.12
C VAL A 82 0.96 -3.07 8.76
N ASP A 83 1.96 -3.44 9.55
CA ASP A 83 2.86 -2.48 10.20
C ASP A 83 3.59 -1.63 9.16
N GLU A 84 3.62 -0.31 9.38
CA GLU A 84 4.19 0.66 8.45
C GLU A 84 5.70 0.50 8.32
N PHE A 85 6.41 0.23 9.41
CA PHE A 85 7.87 0.06 9.36
C PHE A 85 8.24 -1.26 8.69
N LEU A 86 7.48 -2.33 8.93
CA LEU A 86 7.66 -3.59 8.21
C LEU A 86 7.43 -3.41 6.70
N ALA A 87 6.38 -2.68 6.31
CA ALA A 87 6.09 -2.41 4.90
C ALA A 87 7.19 -1.56 4.24
N ILE A 88 7.70 -0.53 4.92
CA ILE A 88 8.81 0.30 4.45
C ILE A 88 10.08 -0.55 4.27
N GLY A 89 10.46 -1.33 5.28
CA GLY A 89 11.67 -2.16 5.25
C GLY A 89 11.61 -3.21 4.15
N ARG A 90 10.52 -3.99 4.08
CA ARG A 90 10.34 -5.01 3.05
C ARG A 90 10.23 -4.43 1.65
N GLY A 91 9.53 -3.31 1.48
CA GLY A 91 9.44 -2.62 0.20
C GLY A 91 10.80 -2.11 -0.27
N GLY A 92 11.58 -1.51 0.62
CA GLY A 92 12.94 -1.04 0.32
C GLY A 92 13.89 -2.19 -0.05
N LYS A 93 13.88 -3.29 0.71
CA LYS A 93 14.62 -4.51 0.39
C LYS A 93 14.21 -5.06 -0.97
N TYR A 94 12.90 -5.22 -1.22
CA TYR A 94 12.38 -5.75 -2.47
C TYR A 94 12.83 -4.94 -3.69
N LEU A 95 12.75 -3.60 -3.62
CA LEU A 95 13.11 -2.73 -4.74
C LEU A 95 14.62 -2.66 -4.99
N THR A 96 15.44 -2.76 -3.94
CA THR A 96 16.89 -2.59 -4.04
C THR A 96 17.66 -3.91 -4.19
N GLY A 97 17.09 -5.02 -3.73
CA GLY A 97 17.77 -6.30 -3.61
C GLY A 97 18.84 -6.33 -2.51
N ILE A 98 18.86 -5.36 -1.59
CA ILE A 98 19.89 -5.25 -0.54
C ILE A 98 19.36 -5.85 0.77
N ASP A 99 19.98 -6.92 1.25
CA ASP A 99 19.58 -7.63 2.48
C ASP A 99 19.85 -6.86 3.77
N ARG A 100 20.81 -5.93 3.75
CA ARG A 100 21.17 -5.12 4.91
C ARG A 100 21.29 -3.66 4.53
N CYS A 101 20.28 -2.87 4.88
CA CYS A 101 20.20 -1.46 4.53
C CYS A 101 19.45 -0.63 5.56
N VAL A 102 19.56 0.69 5.47
CA VAL A 102 18.68 1.62 6.16
C VAL A 102 17.79 2.28 5.11
N VAL A 103 16.49 2.08 5.23
CA VAL A 103 15.48 2.72 4.39
C VAL A 103 15.07 4.03 5.05
N LEU A 104 15.30 5.14 4.35
CA LEU A 104 14.85 6.46 4.75
C LEU A 104 13.51 6.78 4.06
N SER A 105 12.41 6.76 4.80
CA SER A 105 11.10 7.16 4.30
C SER A 105 10.80 8.61 4.67
N MET A 106 10.72 9.48 3.66
CA MET A 106 10.49 10.91 3.83
C MET A 106 9.06 11.29 3.41
N GLY A 107 8.25 11.66 4.39
CA GLY A 107 6.88 12.16 4.21
C GLY A 107 6.64 13.39 5.08
N THR A 108 5.44 13.51 5.66
CA THR A 108 5.14 14.55 6.66
C THR A 108 6.05 14.41 7.89
N GLY A 109 6.34 13.17 8.28
CA GLY A 109 7.44 12.82 9.19
C GLY A 109 8.59 12.15 8.42
N THR A 110 9.62 11.74 9.14
CA THR A 110 10.73 10.95 8.59
C THR A 110 10.93 9.70 9.42
N ALA A 111 10.98 8.54 8.77
CA ALA A 111 11.28 7.27 9.40
C ALA A 111 12.61 6.70 8.87
N LEU A 112 13.44 6.20 9.77
CA LEU A 112 14.65 5.44 9.46
C LEU A 112 14.40 3.99 9.88
N VAL A 113 14.31 3.10 8.91
CA VAL A 113 14.04 1.67 9.15
C VAL A 113 15.27 0.86 8.79
N GLY A 114 15.85 0.18 9.79
CA GLY A 114 16.92 -0.78 9.56
C GLY A 114 16.36 -2.12 9.07
N VAL A 115 16.98 -2.66 8.03
CA VAL A 115 16.74 -4.00 7.50
C VAL A 115 18.00 -4.82 7.73
N ASP A 116 17.89 -5.99 8.35
CA ASP A 116 19.01 -6.90 8.62
C ASP A 116 18.55 -8.35 8.36
N GLY A 117 18.63 -8.80 7.10
CA GLY A 117 18.18 -10.13 6.69
C GLY A 117 16.69 -10.20 6.31
N ASP A 118 16.05 -11.34 6.58
CA ASP A 118 14.64 -11.64 6.26
C ASP A 118 13.63 -11.23 7.34
#